data_AF-A0A085MU69-F1
#
_entry.id   AF-A0A085MU69-F1
#
_cell.length_a   1.000
_cell.length_b   1.000
_cell.length_c   1.000
_cell.angle_alpha   90.00
_cell.angle_beta   90.00
_cell.angle_gamma   90.00
#
_symmetry.space_group_name_H-M   'P 1'
#
loop_
_entity.id
_entity.type
_entity.pdbx_description
1 polymer ?
#
loop_
_entity_poly.entity_id
_entity_poly.type
_entity_poly.pdbx_seq_one_letter_code
_entity_poly.pdbx_strand_id
1 'polypeptide(L)'
;MGRKVTVTAQKKGIGLLSSEEKSRSCALCEKEHILSACPQFREATPVRRAEIAKELQQCFACLSASHRARFCPCKVSCGVDGCKQRHHRLLHGSPRVWPEREKKVVGSRKASFATPSMTVG
;
A
#
# COMPACT_ATOMS: atom_id res chain seq x y z
N MET A 1 -41.93 40.24 39.01
CA MET A 1 -41.13 39.11 39.55
C MET A 1 -40.21 38.59 38.44
N GLY A 2 -38.98 39.10 38.35
CA GLY A 2 -38.04 38.77 37.26
C GLY A 2 -37.00 37.75 37.71
N ARG A 3 -36.97 36.57 37.08
CA ARG A 3 -35.89 35.61 37.26
C ARG A 3 -34.82 35.87 36.20
N LYS A 4 -33.77 36.59 36.60
CA LYS A 4 -32.53 36.73 35.83
C LYS A 4 -31.86 35.36 35.72
N VAL A 5 -31.72 34.86 34.51
CA VAL A 5 -30.98 33.63 34.22
C VAL A 5 -29.52 34.03 34.00
N THR A 6 -28.66 33.78 34.98
CA THR A 6 -27.21 34.00 34.86
C THR A 6 -26.58 32.75 34.25
N VAL A 7 -26.19 32.80 32.97
CA VAL A 7 -25.41 31.74 32.33
C VAL A 7 -23.94 31.95 32.73
N THR A 8 -23.50 31.28 33.79
CA THR A 8 -22.10 31.31 34.23
C THR A 8 -21.29 30.19 33.55
N ALA A 9 -20.28 30.61 32.79
CA ALA A 9 -18.96 30.00 32.66
C ALA A 9 -18.88 28.47 32.43
N GLN A 10 -18.91 28.07 31.15
CA GLN A 10 -18.35 26.79 30.71
C GLN A 10 -16.82 26.93 30.66
N LYS A 11 -16.16 26.51 31.74
CA LYS A 11 -14.72 26.26 31.76
C LYS A 11 -14.45 24.90 32.40
N LYS A 12 -14.08 23.93 31.58
CA LYS A 12 -13.33 22.76 32.05
C LYS A 12 -12.43 22.27 30.91
N GLY A 13 -11.30 22.95 30.78
CA GLY A 13 -10.13 22.37 30.16
C GLY A 13 -9.69 21.18 31.01
N ILE A 14 -9.61 20.01 30.38
CA ILE A 14 -8.98 18.82 30.92
C ILE A 14 -7.62 18.70 30.26
N GLY A 15 -6.59 19.12 31.00
CA GLY A 15 -5.20 18.84 30.65
C GLY A 15 -4.78 17.47 31.15
N LEU A 16 -4.33 16.65 30.20
CA LEU A 16 -3.21 15.70 30.29
C LEU A 16 -3.35 14.49 31.22
N LEU A 17 -3.74 13.36 30.64
CA LEU A 17 -3.18 12.04 30.96
C LEU A 17 -2.83 11.34 29.64
N SER A 18 -1.55 11.07 29.47
CA SER A 18 -0.92 10.39 28.34
C SER A 18 -1.56 9.01 28.12
N SER A 19 -2.31 8.88 27.04
CA SER A 19 -2.61 7.61 26.40
C SER A 19 -2.74 7.96 24.93
N GLU A 20 -2.05 7.23 24.06
CA GLU A 20 -2.18 7.37 22.62
C GLU A 20 -3.65 7.18 22.23
N GLU A 21 -4.45 8.25 22.30
CA GLU A 21 -5.64 8.45 21.50
C GLU A 21 -5.10 8.45 20.07
N LYS A 22 -4.88 7.25 19.56
CA LYS A 22 -4.57 6.96 18.17
C LYS A 22 -5.85 7.32 17.43
N SER A 23 -6.08 8.62 17.32
CA SER A 23 -6.99 9.24 16.37
C SER A 23 -6.83 8.43 15.10
N ARG A 24 -7.95 8.06 14.47
CA ARG A 24 -8.00 7.27 13.23
C ARG A 24 -7.48 8.11 12.05
N SER A 25 -6.33 8.73 12.26
CA SER A 25 -5.60 9.58 11.38
C SER A 25 -4.67 8.72 10.54
N CYS A 26 -4.51 9.14 9.31
CA CYS A 26 -3.67 8.49 8.34
C CYS A 26 -2.22 8.59 8.80
N ALA A 27 -1.54 7.46 8.95
CA ALA A 27 -0.14 7.44 9.38
C ALA A 27 0.84 8.03 8.34
N LEU A 28 0.37 8.47 7.17
CA LEU A 28 1.17 9.21 6.19
C LEU A 28 1.11 10.73 6.33
N CYS A 29 -0.08 11.26 6.61
CA CYS A 29 -0.37 12.68 6.50
C CYS A 29 -1.08 13.25 7.74
N GLU A 30 -1.27 12.40 8.75
CA GLU A 30 -1.80 12.72 10.08
C GLU A 30 -3.22 13.29 10.08
N LYS A 31 -3.93 13.21 8.95
CA LYS A 31 -5.33 13.66 8.79
C LYS A 31 -6.33 12.53 9.03
N GLU A 32 -7.57 12.85 9.37
CA GLU A 32 -8.64 11.87 9.62
C GLU A 32 -9.09 11.12 8.35
N HIS A 33 -8.42 9.99 8.04
CA HIS A 33 -8.84 9.01 7.04
C HIS A 33 -7.96 7.75 7.06
N ILE A 34 -8.44 6.69 6.42
CA ILE A 34 -7.66 5.47 6.17
C ILE A 34 -6.67 5.66 5.02
N LEU A 35 -5.61 4.84 4.98
CA LEU A 35 -4.56 4.93 3.95
C LEU A 35 -5.11 4.86 2.51
N SER A 36 -6.15 4.04 2.28
CA SER A 36 -6.79 3.94 0.95
C SER A 36 -7.45 5.23 0.47
N ALA A 37 -7.88 6.10 1.39
CA ALA A 37 -8.50 7.38 1.10
C ALA A 37 -7.49 8.55 1.10
N CYS A 38 -6.22 8.28 1.44
CA CYS A 38 -5.20 9.30 1.52
C CYS A 38 -4.82 9.84 0.12
N PRO A 39 -4.90 11.16 -0.12
CA PRO A 39 -4.55 11.74 -1.41
C PRO A 39 -3.06 11.52 -1.74
N GLN A 40 -2.16 11.72 -0.77
CA GLN A 40 -0.72 11.49 -0.97
C GLN A 40 -0.42 10.02 -1.32
N PHE A 41 -1.16 9.08 -0.74
CA PHE A 41 -1.03 7.67 -1.11
C PHE A 41 -1.54 7.38 -2.52
N ARG A 42 -2.65 8.01 -2.93
CA ARG A 42 -3.22 7.83 -4.26
C ARG A 42 -2.40 8.52 -5.36
N GLU A 43 -1.71 9.60 -5.05
CA GLU A 43 -0.82 10.29 -5.99
C GLU A 43 0.56 9.59 -6.09
N ALA A 44 0.98 8.88 -5.04
CA ALA A 44 2.24 8.15 -5.05
C ALA A 44 2.29 7.07 -6.14
N THR A 45 3.50 6.81 -6.65
CA THR A 45 3.76 5.74 -7.63
C THR A 45 3.49 4.36 -7.02
N PRO A 46 3.20 3.32 -7.83
CA PRO A 46 2.95 1.97 -7.32
C PRO A 46 4.08 1.42 -6.44
N VAL A 47 5.33 1.70 -6.81
CA VAL A 47 6.52 1.35 -6.03
C VAL A 47 6.44 2.02 -4.65
N ARG A 48 6.23 3.34 -4.63
CA ARG A 48 6.16 4.12 -3.39
C ARG A 48 4.99 3.70 -2.50
N ARG A 49 3.83 3.39 -3.09
CA ARG A 49 2.67 2.88 -2.34
C ARG A 49 2.99 1.57 -1.60
N ALA A 50 3.74 0.66 -2.20
CA ALA A 50 4.12 -0.58 -1.53
C ALA A 50 5.17 -0.36 -0.42
N GLU A 51 6.10 0.59 -0.61
CA GLU A 51 7.03 1.00 0.45
C GLU A 51 6.28 1.56 1.65
N ILE A 52 5.35 2.49 1.39
CA ILE A 52 4.50 3.08 2.42
C ILE A 52 3.70 2.00 3.16
N ALA A 53 3.02 1.10 2.42
CA ALA A 53 2.24 0.03 3.05
C ALA A 53 3.11 -0.89 3.93
N LYS A 54 4.39 -1.09 3.54
CA LYS A 54 5.38 -1.83 4.33
C LYS A 54 5.81 -1.06 5.58
N GLU A 55 6.15 0.22 5.44
CA GLU A 55 6.58 1.10 6.52
C GLU A 55 5.48 1.24 7.58
N LEU A 56 4.25 1.43 7.14
CA LEU A 56 3.06 1.55 7.99
C LEU A 56 2.48 0.21 8.44
N GLN A 57 3.14 -0.92 8.12
CA GLN A 57 2.71 -2.28 8.44
C GLN A 57 1.24 -2.58 8.08
N GLN A 58 0.75 -1.97 7.00
CA GLN A 58 -0.63 -2.15 6.54
C GLN A 58 -0.78 -3.44 5.75
N CYS A 59 -1.99 -3.98 5.76
CA CYS A 59 -2.32 -5.15 4.95
C CYS A 59 -2.19 -4.85 3.44
N PHE A 60 -1.31 -5.55 2.72
CA PHE A 60 -1.21 -5.38 1.26
C PHE A 60 -2.48 -5.78 0.48
N ALA A 61 -3.38 -6.55 1.08
CA ALA A 61 -4.62 -6.98 0.45
C ALA A 61 -5.77 -5.97 0.59
N CYS A 62 -5.88 -5.28 1.74
CA CYS A 62 -7.00 -4.37 2.04
C CYS A 62 -6.60 -2.98 2.54
N LEU A 63 -5.29 -2.70 2.71
CA LEU A 63 -4.73 -1.45 3.23
C LEU A 63 -5.25 -1.05 4.62
N SER A 64 -5.63 -2.03 5.43
CA SER A 64 -6.04 -1.84 6.82
C SER A 64 -4.88 -2.07 7.79
N ALA A 65 -4.89 -1.33 8.90
CA ALA A 65 -3.91 -1.41 9.98
C ALA A 65 -4.19 -2.55 10.96
N SER A 66 -5.40 -3.12 10.89
CA SER A 66 -5.90 -4.06 11.90
C SER A 66 -5.26 -5.45 11.80
N HIS A 67 -4.76 -5.85 10.63
CA HIS A 67 -4.23 -7.19 10.41
C HIS A 67 -3.16 -7.21 9.31
N ARG A 68 -2.37 -8.30 9.27
CA ARG A 68 -1.40 -8.57 8.19
C ARG A 68 -2.05 -9.33 7.03
N ALA A 69 -1.46 -9.25 5.84
CA ALA A 69 -1.97 -9.91 4.62
C ALA A 69 -2.26 -11.42 4.80
N ARG A 70 -1.45 -12.13 5.61
CA ARG A 70 -1.66 -13.56 5.92
C ARG A 70 -2.96 -13.85 6.68
N PHE A 71 -3.41 -12.90 7.50
CA PHE A 71 -4.62 -13.00 8.32
C PHE A 71 -5.76 -12.18 7.71
N CYS A 72 -5.62 -11.74 6.46
CA CYS A 72 -6.62 -10.91 5.83
C CYS A 72 -7.88 -11.73 5.51
N PRO A 73 -9.06 -11.32 6.02
CA PRO A 73 -10.32 -11.98 5.67
C PRO A 73 -10.69 -11.74 4.20
N CYS A 74 -10.14 -10.70 3.56
CA CYS A 74 -10.32 -10.50 2.13
C CYS A 74 -9.58 -11.58 1.33
N LYS A 75 -10.38 -12.45 0.70
CA LYS A 75 -9.93 -13.44 -0.29
C LYS A 75 -9.96 -12.91 -1.73
N VAL A 76 -10.28 -11.63 -1.89
CA VAL A 76 -10.39 -10.97 -3.19
C VAL A 76 -9.00 -10.82 -3.82
N SER A 77 -8.88 -11.25 -5.07
CA SER A 77 -7.73 -10.97 -5.93
C SER A 77 -7.89 -9.60 -6.61
N CYS A 78 -6.79 -9.01 -7.04
CA CYS A 78 -6.78 -7.66 -7.61
C CYS A 78 -7.76 -7.51 -8.80
N GLY A 79 -7.71 -8.45 -9.75
CA GLY A 79 -8.60 -8.50 -10.92
C GLY A 79 -8.28 -7.47 -12.02
N VAL A 80 -7.32 -6.57 -11.80
CA VAL A 80 -6.87 -5.57 -12.79
C VAL A 80 -5.98 -6.25 -13.85
N ASP A 81 -6.26 -6.04 -15.14
CA ASP A 81 -5.49 -6.60 -16.26
C ASP A 81 -5.24 -8.12 -16.17
N GLY A 82 -6.21 -8.87 -15.64
CA GLY A 82 -6.09 -10.32 -15.43
C GLY A 82 -5.20 -10.72 -14.24
N CYS A 83 -4.88 -9.77 -13.34
CA CYS A 83 -4.12 -10.01 -12.13
C CYS A 83 -4.87 -10.92 -11.15
N LYS A 84 -4.32 -12.13 -10.93
CA LYS A 84 -4.83 -13.10 -9.96
C LYS A 84 -4.17 -13.00 -8.58
N GLN A 85 -3.27 -12.04 -8.39
CA GLN A 85 -2.55 -11.86 -7.12
C GLN A 85 -3.46 -11.25 -6.04
N ARG A 86 -3.18 -11.58 -4.79
CA ARG A 86 -3.94 -11.10 -3.61
C ARG A 86 -3.34 -9.79 -3.10
N HIS A 87 -3.70 -8.70 -3.77
CA HIS A 87 -3.35 -7.36 -3.34
C HIS A 87 -4.46 -6.34 -3.62
N HIS A 88 -4.42 -5.22 -2.90
CA HIS A 88 -5.32 -4.11 -3.13
C HIS A 88 -5.05 -3.48 -4.50
N ARG A 89 -6.10 -3.07 -5.22
CA ARG A 89 -6.00 -2.51 -6.58
C ARG A 89 -5.04 -1.30 -6.67
N LEU A 90 -4.97 -0.50 -5.60
CA LEU A 90 -4.04 0.64 -5.52
C LEU A 90 -2.55 0.22 -5.50
N LEU A 91 -2.23 -1.02 -5.15
CA LEU A 91 -0.87 -1.56 -5.16
C LEU A 91 -0.53 -2.30 -6.47
N HIS A 92 -1.48 -2.39 -7.41
CA HIS A 92 -1.23 -2.99 -8.71
C HIS A 92 -0.10 -2.26 -9.45
N GLY A 93 0.76 -3.02 -10.13
CA GLY A 93 1.94 -2.49 -10.82
C GLY A 93 3.17 -2.24 -9.92
N SER A 94 3.09 -2.55 -8.62
CA SER A 94 4.24 -2.46 -7.73
C SER A 94 5.09 -3.74 -7.76
N PRO A 95 6.42 -3.68 -7.97
CA PRO A 95 7.28 -4.86 -8.14
C PRO A 95 7.36 -5.77 -6.90
N ARG A 96 7.04 -5.25 -5.70
CA ARG A 96 6.98 -6.07 -4.48
C ARG A 96 5.71 -6.91 -4.38
N VAL A 97 4.66 -6.52 -5.09
CA VAL A 97 3.31 -7.10 -4.98
C VAL A 97 2.86 -7.74 -6.30
N TRP A 98 3.56 -7.40 -7.36
CA TRP A 98 3.55 -7.98 -8.68
C TRP A 98 4.97 -8.49 -8.95
N PRO A 99 5.23 -9.81 -8.91
CA PRO A 99 6.42 -10.30 -9.55
C PRO A 99 6.27 -9.89 -11.01
N GLU A 100 7.11 -8.96 -11.48
CA GLU A 100 7.24 -8.68 -12.91
C GLU A 100 7.32 -10.04 -13.57
N ARG A 101 6.25 -10.42 -14.28
CA ARG A 101 6.18 -11.71 -14.97
C ARG A 101 7.45 -11.75 -15.77
N GLU A 102 8.39 -12.60 -15.37
CA GLU A 102 9.65 -12.78 -16.07
C GLU A 102 9.29 -12.78 -17.54
N LYS A 103 9.75 -11.76 -18.26
CA LYS A 103 9.80 -11.81 -19.71
C LYS A 103 10.74 -12.97 -19.98
N LYS A 104 10.22 -14.19 -20.00
CA LYS A 104 10.85 -15.30 -20.68
C LYS A 104 10.94 -14.80 -22.11
N VAL A 105 12.09 -14.23 -22.44
CA VAL A 105 12.55 -14.07 -23.81
C VAL A 105 12.65 -15.51 -24.31
N VAL A 106 11.55 -15.98 -24.87
CA VAL A 106 11.49 -17.27 -25.53
C VAL A 106 12.29 -17.13 -26.81
N GLY A 107 13.39 -17.88 -26.87
CA GLY A 107 13.96 -18.36 -28.11
C GLY A 107 14.81 -17.37 -28.90
N SER A 108 16.13 -17.46 -28.69
CA SER A 108 17.02 -17.52 -29.84
C SER A 108 18.00 -18.66 -29.61
N ARG A 109 17.55 -19.89 -29.90
CA ARG A 109 18.50 -20.94 -30.26
C ARG A 109 19.10 -20.49 -31.58
N LYS A 110 20.24 -19.82 -31.56
CA LYS A 110 21.09 -19.78 -32.76
C LYS A 110 21.58 -21.21 -32.93
N ALA A 111 21.00 -21.87 -33.93
CA ALA A 111 21.40 -23.18 -34.39
C ALA A 111 22.89 -23.17 -34.75
N SER A 112 23.54 -24.28 -34.41
CA SER A 112 24.88 -24.66 -34.81
C SER A 112 25.12 -24.43 -36.30
N PHE A 113 26.25 -23.79 -36.63
CA PHE A 113 27.01 -24.16 -37.81
C PHE A 113 28.47 -24.36 -37.39
N ALA A 114 28.84 -25.64 -37.26
CA ALA A 114 30.20 -26.13 -37.50
C ALA A 114 30.45 -26.02 -39.03
N THR A 115 31.61 -25.85 -39.66
CA THR A 115 33.08 -25.98 -39.46
C THR A 115 33.76 -25.12 -40.59
N PRO A 116 35.04 -25.27 -41.07
CA PRO A 116 36.30 -25.86 -40.55
C PRO A 116 37.57 -24.96 -40.66
N SER A 117 38.66 -25.51 -40.13
CA SER A 117 40.09 -25.17 -40.25
C SER A 117 40.55 -24.55 -41.59
N MET A 118 41.30 -23.45 -41.52
CA MET A 118 42.10 -22.90 -42.62
C MET A 118 43.59 -23.10 -42.31
N THR A 119 44.20 -24.06 -42.99
CA THR A 119 45.66 -24.21 -43.08
C THR A 119 46.16 -23.27 -44.17
N VAL A 120 47.16 -22.44 -43.89
CA VAL A 120 47.94 -21.72 -44.93
C VAL A 120 49.41 -21.99 -44.64
N GLY A 121 50.12 -22.41 -45.68
CA GLY A 121 51.51 -22.89 -45.63
C GLY A 121 52.58 -21.81 -45.58
#